data_AF-A0A9Q0S1K4-F1
#
_entry.id   AF-A0A9Q0S1K4-F1
#
_cell.length_a   1.000
_cell.length_b   1.000
_cell.length_c   1.000
_cell.angle_alpha   90.00
_cell.angle_beta   90.00
_cell.angle_gamma   90.00
#
_symmetry.space_group_name_H-M   'P 1'
#
loop_
_entity.id
_entity.type
_entity.pdbx_description
1 polymer ?
#
loop_
_entity_poly.entity_id
_entity_poly.type
_entity_poly.pdbx_seq_one_letter_code
_entity_poly.pdbx_strand_id
1 'polypeptide(L)' 'MNILELPDIVLEQILEYLSYDEIAKTRLVSSKLNKFCQNLLNRGFSKIIHRHANEMKRIKSMLPRRESER' A
#
# COMPACT_ATOMS: atom_id res chain seq x y z
N MET A 1 6.65 -28.72 -8.38
CA MET A 1 6.15 -27.41 -8.87
C MET A 1 5.88 -26.55 -7.65
N ASN A 2 6.63 -25.46 -7.44
CA ASN A 2 6.49 -24.58 -6.28
C ASN A 2 5.97 -23.21 -6.70
N ILE A 3 4.97 -22.68 -6.00
CA ILE A 3 4.39 -21.35 -6.29
C ILE A 3 5.45 -20.24 -6.26
N LEU A 4 6.49 -20.39 -5.44
CA LEU A 4 7.58 -19.41 -5.33
C LEU A 4 8.54 -19.41 -6.52
N GLU A 5 8.39 -20.32 -7.48
CA GLU A 5 9.16 -20.32 -8.74
C GLU A 5 8.48 -19.47 -9.83
N LEU A 6 7.25 -18.99 -9.57
CA LEU A 6 6.56 -18.08 -10.47
C LEU A 6 7.27 -16.72 -10.51
N PRO A 7 7.20 -16.00 -11.64
CA PRO A 7 7.64 -14.62 -11.72
C PRO A 7 6.94 -13.74 -10.68
N ASP A 8 7.68 -12.78 -10.12
CA ASP A 8 7.21 -11.84 -9.10
C ASP A 8 5.90 -11.14 -9.49
N ILE A 9 5.71 -10.79 -10.77
CA ILE A 9 4.48 -10.16 -11.26
C ILE A 9 3.25 -11.07 -11.14
N VAL A 10 3.42 -12.38 -11.36
CA VAL A 10 2.34 -13.36 -11.23
C VAL A 10 1.99 -13.55 -9.75
N LEU A 11 3.01 -13.60 -8.90
CA LEU A 11 2.81 -13.64 -7.44
C LEU A 11 2.08 -12.39 -6.95
N GLU A 12 2.44 -11.19 -7.45
CA GLU A 12 1.75 -9.95 -7.11
C GLU A 12 0.27 -10.01 -7.50
N GLN A 13 -0.03 -10.42 -8.73
CA GLN A 13 -1.41 -10.57 -9.22
C GLN A 13 -2.24 -11.58 -8.41
N ILE A 14 -1.63 -12.66 -7.94
CA ILE A 14 -2.31 -13.62 -7.06
C ILE A 14 -2.61 -12.97 -5.70
N LEU A 15 -1.63 -12.26 -5.12
CA LEU A 15 -1.79 -11.62 -3.82
C LEU A 15 -2.70 -10.38 -3.85
N GLU A 16 -2.94 -9.77 -5.02
CA GLU A 16 -3.89 -8.65 -5.17
C GLU A 16 -5.34 -9.03 -4.81
N TYR A 17 -5.69 -10.32 -4.80
CA TYR A 17 -6.99 -10.81 -4.36
C TYR A 17 -7.11 -10.95 -2.83
N LEU A 18 -6.03 -10.71 -2.08
CA LEU A 18 -6.00 -10.77 -0.64
C LEU A 18 -6.11 -9.37 -0.02
N SER A 19 -6.74 -9.31 1.15
CA SER A 19 -6.71 -8.10 1.97
C SER A 19 -5.31 -7.81 2.51
N TYR A 20 -5.09 -6.56 2.94
CA TYR A 20 -3.83 -6.15 3.56
C TYR A 20 -3.45 -7.04 4.76
N ASP A 21 -4.42 -7.43 5.59
CA ASP A 21 -4.21 -8.29 6.76
C ASP A 21 -3.81 -9.71 6.35
N GLU A 22 -4.43 -10.26 5.31
CA GLU A 22 -4.07 -11.57 4.77
C GLU A 22 -2.64 -11.55 4.19
N ILE A 23 -2.27 -10.51 3.45
CA ILE A 23 -0.88 -10.32 2.96
C ILE A 23 0.10 -10.14 4.12
N ALA A 24 -0.30 -9.50 5.22
CA ALA A 24 0.54 -9.40 6.40
C ALA A 24 0.79 -10.76 7.06
N LYS A 25 -0.23 -11.63 7.12
CA LYS A 25 -0.14 -12.98 7.68
C LYS A 25 0.70 -13.93 6.81
N THR A 26 0.64 -13.82 5.48
CA THR A 26 1.46 -14.66 4.57
C THR A 26 2.97 -14.46 4.74
N ARG A 27 3.40 -13.33 5.31
CA ARG A 27 4.81 -13.08 5.67
C ARG A 27 5.39 -14.11 6.64
N LEU A 28 4.56 -14.74 7.45
CA LEU A 28 5.00 -15.72 8.46
C LEU A 28 5.34 -17.08 7.85
N VAL A 29 4.99 -17.32 6.59
CA VAL A 29 5.13 -18.63 5.94
C VAL A 29 6.58 -18.93 5.55
N SER A 30 7.33 -17.95 5.03
CA SER A 30 8.72 -18.14 4.63
C SER A 30 9.49 -16.82 4.55
N SER A 31 10.83 -16.88 4.59
CA SER A 31 11.69 -15.70 4.41
C SER A 31 11.52 -15.03 3.04
N LYS A 32 11.31 -15.82 1.98
CA LYS A 32 11.05 -15.32 0.62
C LYS A 32 9.72 -14.56 0.55
N LEU A 33 8.64 -15.14 1.08
CA LEU A 33 7.34 -14.48 1.15
C LEU A 33 7.36 -13.25 2.05
N ASN A 34 8.09 -13.29 3.17
CA ASN A 34 8.24 -12.12 4.03
C ASN A 34 8.81 -10.94 3.26
N LYS A 35 9.92 -11.14 2.53
CA LYS A 35 10.55 -10.07 1.74
C LYS A 35 9.63 -9.54 0.64
N PHE A 36 8.95 -10.44 -0.07
CA PHE A 36 8.04 -10.08 -1.14
C PHE A 36 6.83 -9.27 -0.63
N CYS A 37 6.13 -9.81 0.37
CA CYS A 37 4.93 -9.18 0.93
C CYS A 37 5.28 -7.88 1.67
N GLN A 38 6.46 -7.77 2.29
CA GLN A 38 6.92 -6.50 2.86
C GLN A 38 6.98 -5.39 1.79
N ASN A 39 7.52 -5.67 0.61
CA ASN A 39 7.57 -4.71 -0.49
C ASN A 39 6.15 -4.32 -0.95
N LEU A 40 5.26 -5.30 -1.10
CA LEU A 40 3.88 -5.09 -1.53
C LEU A 40 3.10 -4.21 -0.55
N LEU A 41 3.18 -4.50 0.76
CA LEU A 41 2.53 -3.73 1.82
C LEU A 41 3.06 -2.29 1.87
N ASN A 42 4.39 -2.10 1.79
CA ASN A 42 5.01 -0.78 1.81
C ASN A 42 4.61 0.07 0.59
N ARG A 43 4.49 -0.56 -0.58
CA ARG A 43 4.01 0.10 -1.81
C ARG A 43 2.55 0.54 -1.65
N GLY A 44 1.69 -0.35 -1.14
CA GLY A 44 0.29 -0.05 -0.84
C GLY A 44 0.14 1.11 0.15
N PHE A 45 0.87 1.07 1.26
CA PHE A 45 0.90 2.12 2.27
C PHE A 45 1.34 3.47 1.67
N SER A 46 2.44 3.48 0.90
CA SER A 46 2.97 4.70 0.28
C SER A 46 1.96 5.36 -0.67
N LYS A 47 1.24 4.54 -1.46
CA LYS A 47 0.16 5.03 -2.34
C LYS A 47 -0.96 5.70 -1.54
N ILE A 48 -1.40 5.08 -0.44
CA ILE A 48 -2.46 5.62 0.43
C ILE A 48 -2.02 6.93 1.08
N ILE A 49 -0.79 6.99 1.62
CA ILE A 49 -0.24 8.21 2.22
C ILE A 49 -0.18 9.35 1.20
N HIS A 50 0.29 9.09 -0.02
CA HIS A 50 0.31 10.10 -1.08
C HIS A 50 -1.08 10.59 -1.44
N ARG A 51 -2.05 9.67 -1.57
CA ARG A 51 -3.44 10.02 -1.84
C ARG A 51 -4.03 10.90 -0.74
N HIS A 52 -3.86 10.51 0.52
CA HIS A 52 -4.34 11.30 1.65
C HIS A 52 -3.69 12.68 1.69
N ALA A 53 -2.38 12.80 1.42
CA ALA A 53 -1.71 14.09 1.37
C ALA A 53 -2.31 15.00 0.29
N ASN A 54 -2.63 14.46 -0.89
CA ASN A 54 -3.27 15.21 -1.97
C ASN A 54 -4.70 15.63 -1.62
N GLU A 55 -5.49 14.73 -1.03
CA GLU A 55 -6.84 15.03 -0.55
C GLU A 55 -6.83 16.12 0.54
N MET A 56 -5.89 16.05 1.48
CA MET A 56 -5.71 17.07 2.51
C MET A 56 -5.33 18.43 1.92
N LYS A 57 -4.43 18.47 0.93
CA LYS A 57 -4.09 19.72 0.21
C LYS A 57 -5.32 20.31 -0.46
N ARG A 58 -6.13 19.48 -1.15
CA ARG A 58 -7.37 19.89 -1.80
C ARG A 58 -8.40 20.42 -0.80
N ILE A 59 -8.58 19.75 0.34
CA ILE A 59 -9.49 20.21 1.41
C ILE A 59 -9.02 21.56 1.95
N LYS A 60 -7.73 21.70 2.26
CA LYS A 60 -7.16 22.95 2.76
C LYS A 60 -7.34 24.12 1.79
N SER A 61 -7.22 23.90 0.48
CA SER A 61 -7.44 24.97 -0.51
C SER A 61 -8.88 25.44 -0.62
N MET A 62 -9.86 24.66 -0.11
CA MET A 62 -11.27 25.05 -0.07
C MET A 62 -11.65 25.78 1.22
N LEU A 63 -10.75 25.86 2.20
CA LEU A 63 -11.04 26.55 3.45
C LEU A 63 -11.03 28.07 3.22
N PRO A 64 -11.97 28.82 3.84
CA PRO A 64 -11.94 30.28 3.80
C PRO A 64 -10.66 30.80 4.45
N ARG A 65 -10.12 31.90 3.91
CA ARG A 65 -9.00 32.61 4.53
C ARG A 65 -9.37 33.01 5.95
N ARG A 66 -8.41 32.89 6.88
CA ARG A 66 -8.62 33.31 8.26
C ARG A 66 -8.92 34.81 8.29
N GLU A 67 -9.81 35.23 9.16
CA GLU A 67 -10.24 36.63 9.26
C GLU A 67 -9.10 37.58 9.67
N SER A 68 -8.05 37.03 10.30
CA SER A 68 -6.77 37.72 10.56
C SER A 68 -5.90 37.97 9.31
N GLU A 69 -6.20 37.33 8.19
CA GLU A 69 -5.52 37.49 6.88
C GLU A 69 -6.36 38.29 5.87
N ARG A 70 -7.57 38.72 6.25
CA ARG A 70 -8.40 39.67 5.48
C ARG A 70 -8.09 41.09 5.92
#